data_AF-A0A1F3GF01-F1
#
_entry.id   AF-A0A1F3GF01-F1
#
_cell.length_a   1.000
_cell.length_b   1.000
_cell.length_c   1.000
_cell.angle_alpha   90.00
_cell.angle_beta   90.00
_cell.angle_gamma   90.00
#
_symmetry.space_group_name_H-M   'P 1'
#
loop_
_entity.id
_entity.type
_entity.pdbx_description
1 polymer ?
#
loop_
_entity_poly.entity_id
_entity_poly.type
_entity_poly.pdbx_seq_one_letter_code
_entity_poly.pdbx_strand_id
1 'polypeptide(L)'
;MVQSGVLKRIGRGRFVIGKNRVYQPEASTKIKSLYTKLNKEFPFLRICIWNTSSLNEFMIHQPGRFYILIEVDKEAVQSVFFNLKEYKFSVFVEPTKDLIEKYLPDQKETFIVKSLVSEAPLQTINGINLPTIEKMLVDIFCDDVIFAAQQGSEMRTVFREAFKKYTVNESRMIRYADRRRKKESFREYLNSISNLRQQN
;
A
#
# COMPACT_ATOMS: atom_id res chain seq x y z
N MET A 1 -9.63 -18.06 37.53
CA MET A 1 -8.96 -17.99 36.21
C MET A 1 -9.88 -17.23 35.27
N VAL A 2 -9.63 -15.95 35.00
CA VAL A 2 -10.48 -15.12 34.12
C VAL A 2 -9.83 -15.11 32.73
N GLN A 3 -10.52 -15.67 31.74
CA GLN A 3 -10.08 -15.69 30.34
C GLN A 3 -9.91 -14.26 29.82
N SER A 4 -8.67 -13.87 29.59
CA SER A 4 -8.31 -12.64 28.89
C SER A 4 -8.65 -12.76 27.40
N GLY A 5 -9.94 -12.62 27.05
CA GLY A 5 -10.40 -12.40 25.69
C GLY A 5 -9.95 -10.99 25.24
N VAL A 6 -8.82 -10.90 24.56
CA VAL A 6 -8.21 -9.61 24.20
C VAL A 6 -9.09 -8.88 23.18
N LEU A 7 -9.94 -7.96 23.65
CA LEU A 7 -10.69 -7.02 22.82
C LEU A 7 -9.72 -6.07 22.12
N LYS A 8 -9.72 -6.04 20.78
CA LYS A 8 -8.86 -5.13 20.00
C LYS A 8 -9.68 -4.20 19.11
N ARG A 9 -9.32 -2.91 19.15
CA ARG A 9 -10.05 -1.81 18.51
C ARG A 9 -9.76 -1.74 17.01
N ILE A 10 -10.76 -2.03 16.18
CA ILE A 10 -10.73 -1.89 14.71
C ILE A 10 -11.36 -0.58 14.21
N GLY A 11 -11.88 0.24 15.13
CA GLY A 11 -12.42 1.55 14.80
C GLY A 11 -12.89 2.32 16.02
N ARG A 12 -13.38 3.56 15.84
CA ARG A 12 -14.04 4.29 16.94
C ARG A 12 -15.22 3.47 17.46
N GLY A 13 -15.15 3.05 18.73
CA GLY A 13 -16.16 2.22 19.40
C GLY A 13 -16.27 0.76 18.90
N ARG A 14 -15.41 0.31 17.97
CA ARG A 14 -15.52 -1.02 17.35
C ARG A 14 -14.36 -1.91 17.75
N PHE A 15 -14.66 -3.10 18.27
CA PHE A 15 -13.69 -4.07 18.76
C PHE A 15 -13.93 -5.46 18.17
N VAL A 16 -12.86 -6.23 18.02
CA VAL A 16 -12.90 -7.66 17.68
C VAL A 16 -12.32 -8.46 18.84
N ILE A 17 -12.90 -9.65 19.07
CA ILE A 17 -12.42 -10.63 20.04
C ILE A 17 -11.51 -11.61 19.30
N GLY A 18 -10.26 -11.75 19.72
CA GLY A 18 -9.34 -12.74 19.13
C GLY A 18 -7.89 -12.29 19.07
N LYS A 19 -7.02 -13.12 18.47
CA LYS A 19 -5.61 -12.79 18.26
C LYS A 19 -5.48 -11.71 17.19
N ASN A 20 -4.77 -10.64 17.51
CA ASN A 20 -4.43 -9.57 16.57
C ASN A 20 -3.51 -10.12 15.47
N ARG A 21 -3.96 -10.10 14.22
CA ARG A 21 -3.17 -10.53 13.06
C ARG A 21 -2.75 -9.30 12.28
N VAL A 22 -1.51 -8.85 12.49
CA VAL A 22 -0.95 -7.68 11.81
C VAL A 22 -0.21 -8.14 10.56
N TYR A 23 -0.59 -7.59 9.41
CA TYR A 23 0.12 -7.84 8.16
C TYR A 23 1.46 -7.10 8.14
N GLN A 24 2.52 -7.81 7.78
CA GLN A 24 3.88 -7.28 7.64
C GLN A 24 4.35 -7.56 6.21
N PRO A 25 4.38 -6.52 5.33
CA PRO A 25 4.90 -6.69 3.98
C PRO A 25 6.37 -7.16 4.01
N GLU A 26 6.73 -8.03 3.08
CA GLU A 26 8.11 -8.47 2.96
C GLU A 26 8.98 -7.36 2.33
N ALA A 27 10.05 -6.98 3.02
CA ALA A 27 11.09 -6.12 2.46
C ALA A 27 12.21 -6.98 1.87
N SER A 28 12.28 -7.05 0.54
CA SER A 28 13.36 -7.73 -0.17
C SER A 28 14.73 -7.10 0.14
N THR A 29 15.81 -7.83 -0.09
CA THR A 29 17.19 -7.32 0.05
C THR A 29 17.41 -6.04 -0.77
N LYS A 30 16.77 -5.95 -1.93
CA LYS A 30 16.81 -4.76 -2.79
C LYS A 30 16.09 -3.57 -2.17
N ILE A 31 14.89 -3.76 -1.61
CA ILE A 31 14.18 -2.70 -0.88
C ILE A 31 15.02 -2.21 0.30
N LYS A 32 15.62 -3.13 1.08
CA LYS A 32 16.50 -2.81 2.21
C LYS A 32 17.71 -1.98 1.78
N SER A 33 18.39 -2.39 0.71
CA SER A 33 19.54 -1.67 0.15
C SER A 33 19.15 -0.28 -0.36
N LEU A 34 18.04 -0.19 -1.09
CA LEU A 34 17.53 1.08 -1.62
C LEU A 34 17.13 2.05 -0.51
N TYR A 35 16.43 1.57 0.51
CA TYR A 35 16.05 2.36 1.68
C TYR A 35 17.29 2.92 2.37
N THR A 36 18.32 2.09 2.57
CA THR A 36 19.58 2.52 3.20
C THR A 36 20.28 3.62 2.40
N LYS A 37 20.33 3.49 1.07
CA LYS A 37 20.93 4.50 0.19
C LYS A 37 20.15 5.83 0.26
N LEU A 38 18.83 5.78 0.09
CA LEU A 38 18.00 6.98 0.12
C LEU A 38 18.01 7.64 1.49
N ASN A 39 18.06 6.88 2.58
CA ASN A 39 18.14 7.45 3.93
C ASN A 39 19.50 8.10 4.23
N LYS A 40 20.57 7.70 3.53
CA LYS A 40 21.88 8.34 3.61
C LYS A 40 21.89 9.68 2.86
N GLU A 41 21.33 9.70 1.65
CA GLU A 41 21.25 10.91 0.81
C GLU A 41 20.20 11.91 1.31
N PHE A 42 19.12 11.42 1.92
CA PHE A 42 18.00 12.22 2.41
C PHE A 42 17.65 11.87 3.88
N PRO A 43 18.49 12.20 4.87
CA PRO A 43 18.34 11.74 6.26
C PRO A 43 17.05 12.16 6.97
N PHE A 44 16.44 13.27 6.53
CA PHE A 44 15.23 13.82 7.13
C PHE A 44 13.97 13.49 6.32
N LEU A 45 14.12 12.81 5.18
CA LEU A 45 13.01 12.54 4.30
C LEU A 45 12.20 11.35 4.80
N ARG A 46 10.89 11.52 4.90
CA ARG A 46 9.99 10.41 5.20
C ARG A 46 9.84 9.54 3.96
N ILE A 47 10.49 8.39 3.97
CA ILE A 47 10.49 7.44 2.85
C ILE A 47 9.62 6.23 3.22
N CYS A 48 8.82 5.74 2.28
CA CYS A 48 8.14 4.44 2.31
C CYS A 48 8.46 3.68 1.01
N ILE A 49 8.95 2.45 1.10
CA ILE A 49 9.30 1.64 -0.07
C ILE A 49 8.63 0.29 0.02
N TRP A 50 7.90 -0.11 -1.02
CA TRP A 50 7.25 -1.42 -1.04
C TRP A 50 7.02 -1.90 -2.47
N ASN A 51 6.89 -3.22 -2.63
CA ASN A 51 6.59 -3.84 -3.92
C ASN A 51 5.09 -4.13 -4.02
N THR A 52 4.45 -3.85 -5.16
CA THR A 52 3.04 -4.20 -5.40
C THR A 52 2.78 -5.70 -5.33
N SER A 53 3.80 -6.55 -5.47
CA SER A 53 3.74 -7.99 -5.21
C SER A 53 3.36 -8.33 -3.77
N SER A 54 3.46 -7.38 -2.83
CA SER A 54 2.92 -7.52 -1.46
C SER A 54 1.42 -7.83 -1.48
N LEU A 55 0.73 -7.55 -2.58
CA LEU A 55 -0.70 -7.84 -2.75
C LEU A 55 -0.99 -9.30 -3.15
N ASN A 56 0.03 -10.06 -3.58
CA ASN A 56 -0.15 -11.38 -4.19
C ASN A 56 -0.91 -12.36 -3.30
N GLU A 57 -0.74 -12.28 -1.99
CA GLU A 57 -1.45 -13.18 -1.07
C GLU A 57 -2.95 -12.89 -0.96
N PHE A 58 -3.41 -11.73 -1.43
CA PHE A 58 -4.81 -11.33 -1.44
C PHE A 58 -5.46 -11.52 -2.82
N MET A 59 -4.67 -11.89 -3.82
CA MET A 59 -5.07 -11.95 -5.22
C MET A 59 -5.36 -13.38 -5.67
N ILE A 60 -6.36 -13.54 -6.53
CA ILE A 60 -6.59 -14.77 -7.31
C ILE A 60 -5.78 -14.68 -8.61
N HIS A 61 -5.83 -13.55 -9.30
CA HIS A 61 -5.16 -13.36 -10.58
C HIS A 61 -3.95 -12.42 -10.44
N GLN A 62 -2.77 -13.00 -10.22
CA GLN A 62 -1.54 -12.22 -10.08
C GLN A 62 -1.06 -11.69 -11.44
N PRO A 63 -0.71 -10.39 -11.54
CA PRO A 63 -0.19 -9.82 -12.76
C PRO A 63 1.21 -10.35 -13.05
N GLY A 64 1.60 -10.35 -14.33
CA GLY A 64 2.97 -10.66 -14.75
C GLY A 64 3.98 -9.55 -14.45
N ARG A 65 3.54 -8.38 -13.95
CA ARG A 65 4.38 -7.23 -13.66
C ARG A 65 4.07 -6.65 -12.28
N PHE A 66 5.14 -6.27 -11.59
CA PHE A 66 5.08 -5.61 -10.28
C PHE A 66 5.97 -4.38 -10.24
N TYR A 67 5.63 -3.43 -9.38
CA TYR A 67 6.32 -2.15 -9.26
C TYR A 67 6.89 -2.01 -7.86
N ILE A 68 8.12 -1.48 -7.77
CA ILE A 68 8.66 -1.00 -6.51
C ILE A 68 8.27 0.46 -6.37
N LEU A 69 7.34 0.73 -5.46
CA LEU A 69 6.86 2.07 -5.16
C LEU A 69 7.80 2.71 -4.14
N ILE A 70 8.25 3.93 -4.44
CA ILE A 70 9.07 4.77 -3.59
C ILE A 70 8.26 6.03 -3.31
N GLU A 71 7.74 6.12 -2.10
CA GLU A 71 6.85 7.20 -1.71
C GLU A 71 7.58 8.14 -0.75
N VAL A 72 7.61 9.41 -1.12
CA VAL A 72 8.31 10.47 -0.38
C VAL A 72 7.47 11.74 -0.35
N ASP A 73 7.80 12.68 0.52
CA ASP A 73 7.11 13.98 0.56
C ASP A 73 7.09 14.63 -0.83
N LYS A 74 5.98 15.31 -1.16
CA LYS A 74 5.68 15.80 -2.52
C LYS A 74 6.82 16.66 -3.07
N GLU A 75 7.41 17.48 -2.22
CA GLU A 75 8.50 18.40 -2.51
C GLU A 75 9.80 17.68 -2.88
N ALA A 76 9.98 16.43 -2.43
CA ALA A 76 11.18 15.64 -2.64
C ALA A 76 11.08 14.63 -3.80
N VAL A 77 9.90 14.45 -4.40
CA VAL A 77 9.65 13.46 -5.47
C VAL A 77 10.64 13.60 -6.62
N GLN A 78 10.87 14.82 -7.11
CA GLN A 78 11.79 15.08 -8.22
C GLN A 78 13.25 14.83 -7.82
N SER A 79 13.67 15.27 -6.64
CA SER A 79 15.04 15.05 -6.14
C SER A 79 15.36 13.57 -6.00
N VAL A 80 14.43 12.79 -5.45
CA VAL A 80 14.59 11.33 -5.32
C VAL A 80 14.60 10.66 -6.70
N PHE A 81 13.74 11.10 -7.62
CA PHE A 81 13.74 10.60 -8.99
C PHE A 81 15.10 10.80 -9.68
N PHE A 82 15.63 12.02 -9.68
CA PHE A 82 16.92 12.31 -10.32
C PHE A 82 18.08 11.56 -9.66
N ASN A 83 18.10 11.46 -8.33
CA ASN A 83 19.08 10.64 -7.61
C ASN A 83 19.05 9.17 -8.07
N LEU A 84 17.85 8.58 -8.25
CA LEU A 84 17.71 7.22 -8.74
C LEU A 84 18.12 7.06 -10.21
N LYS A 85 17.95 8.09 -11.03
CA LYS A 85 18.43 8.11 -12.42
C LYS A 85 19.95 8.07 -12.50
N GLU A 86 20.66 8.73 -11.59
CA GLU A 86 22.13 8.67 -11.50
C GLU A 86 22.62 7.24 -11.22
N TYR A 87 21.89 6.47 -10.41
CA TYR A 87 22.14 5.05 -10.20
C TYR A 87 21.69 4.13 -11.35
N LYS A 88 21.27 4.71 -12.49
CA LYS A 88 20.79 4.02 -13.69
C LYS A 88 19.59 3.08 -13.46
N PHE A 89 18.75 3.37 -12.46
CA PHE A 89 17.50 2.64 -12.28
C PHE A 89 16.50 2.95 -13.41
N SER A 90 15.70 1.95 -13.77
CA SER A 90 14.50 2.12 -14.60
C SER A 90 13.39 2.71 -13.72
N VAL A 91 13.44 4.03 -13.54
CA VAL A 91 12.56 4.78 -12.64
C VAL A 91 11.67 5.74 -13.40
N PHE A 92 10.43 5.88 -12.92
CA PHE A 92 9.40 6.79 -13.44
C PHE A 92 8.81 7.62 -12.29
N VAL A 93 8.33 8.82 -12.61
CA VAL A 93 7.55 9.64 -11.67
C VAL A 93 6.10 9.56 -12.07
N GLU A 94 5.24 9.15 -11.13
CA GLU A 94 3.77 9.18 -11.26
C GLU A 94 3.27 8.89 -12.71
N PRO A 95 3.59 7.70 -13.26
CA PRO A 95 3.39 7.43 -14.68
C PRO A 95 1.91 7.44 -15.05
N THR A 96 1.60 7.90 -16.26
CA THR A 96 0.24 7.82 -16.81
C THR A 96 -0.07 6.40 -17.29
N LYS A 97 -1.35 6.08 -17.47
CA LYS A 97 -1.79 4.79 -18.03
C LYS A 97 -1.13 4.51 -19.38
N ASP A 98 -1.15 5.48 -20.28
CA ASP A 98 -0.48 5.39 -21.58
C ASP A 98 1.02 5.10 -21.45
N LEU A 99 1.69 5.71 -20.47
CA LEU A 99 3.10 5.47 -20.24
C LEU A 99 3.35 4.02 -19.79
N ILE A 100 2.48 3.51 -18.91
CA ILE A 100 2.51 2.12 -18.45
C ILE A 100 2.27 1.13 -19.58
N GLU A 101 1.29 1.37 -20.43
CA GLU A 101 0.94 0.41 -21.47
C GLU A 101 1.94 0.38 -22.63
N LYS A 102 2.51 1.53 -23.00
CA LYS A 102 3.33 1.66 -24.22
C LYS A 102 4.83 1.60 -23.97
N TYR A 103 5.31 1.99 -22.79
CA TYR A 103 6.74 2.28 -22.58
C TYR A 103 7.37 1.55 -21.40
N LEU A 104 6.59 0.91 -20.54
CA LEU A 104 7.13 0.19 -19.40
C LEU A 104 7.64 -1.19 -19.83
N PRO A 105 8.96 -1.46 -19.72
CA PRO A 105 9.56 -2.69 -20.22
C PRO A 105 9.04 -3.92 -19.47
N ASP A 106 8.63 -4.93 -20.24
CA ASP A 106 8.00 -6.17 -19.75
C ASP A 106 8.87 -7.00 -18.80
N GLN A 107 10.20 -6.85 -18.88
CA GLN A 107 11.16 -7.74 -18.22
C GLN A 107 12.05 -7.05 -17.18
N LYS A 108 11.87 -5.76 -16.91
CA LYS A 108 12.66 -5.04 -15.90
C LYS A 108 11.81 -4.64 -14.71
N GLU A 109 12.33 -4.91 -13.51
CA GLU A 109 11.83 -4.29 -12.30
C GLU A 109 11.74 -2.77 -12.51
N THR A 110 10.55 -2.25 -12.28
CA THR A 110 10.23 -0.85 -12.47
C THR A 110 10.10 -0.17 -11.13
N PHE A 111 10.80 0.96 -10.97
CA PHE A 111 10.67 1.83 -9.83
C PHE A 111 9.71 2.97 -10.16
N ILE A 112 8.77 3.25 -9.26
CA ILE A 112 7.86 4.38 -9.39
C ILE A 112 8.05 5.28 -8.18
N VAL A 113 8.52 6.50 -8.41
CA VAL A 113 8.57 7.55 -7.38
C VAL A 113 7.25 8.30 -7.41
N LYS A 114 6.63 8.46 -6.25
CA LYS A 114 5.36 9.19 -6.12
C LYS A 114 5.25 9.89 -4.77
N SER A 115 4.27 10.78 -4.68
CA SER A 115 3.99 11.49 -3.44
C SER A 115 3.44 10.57 -2.33
N LEU A 116 4.03 10.67 -1.14
CA LEU A 116 3.54 10.08 0.10
C LEU A 116 2.49 11.02 0.69
N VAL A 117 1.23 10.63 0.56
CA VAL A 117 0.11 11.44 1.07
C VAL A 117 0.22 11.61 2.59
N SER A 118 -0.05 12.83 3.08
CA SER A 118 0.00 13.15 4.51
C SER A 118 -0.81 12.15 5.36
N GLU A 119 -0.32 11.85 6.57
CA GLU A 119 -0.90 10.83 7.47
C GLU A 119 -1.02 9.41 6.87
N ALA A 120 -0.29 9.11 5.78
CA ALA A 120 -0.18 7.76 5.26
C ALA A 120 0.10 6.73 6.38
N PRO A 121 -0.76 5.70 6.52
CA PRO A 121 -0.58 4.64 7.51
C PRO A 121 0.68 3.79 7.23
N LEU A 122 1.77 4.07 7.94
CA LEU A 122 3.02 3.30 7.87
C LEU A 122 3.25 2.46 9.15
N GLN A 123 4.16 1.51 9.01
CA GLN A 123 4.75 0.71 10.09
C GLN A 123 6.25 0.58 9.86
N THR A 124 7.03 0.54 10.94
CA THR A 124 8.48 0.35 10.86
C THR A 124 8.81 -1.09 11.18
N ILE A 125 9.42 -1.81 10.23
CA ILE A 125 9.83 -3.20 10.38
C ILE A 125 11.33 -3.26 10.08
N ASN A 126 12.13 -3.73 11.03
CA ASN A 126 13.60 -3.79 10.92
C ASN A 126 14.23 -2.45 10.48
N GLY A 127 13.73 -1.34 11.04
CA GLY A 127 14.22 0.02 10.73
C GLY A 127 13.76 0.58 9.38
N ILE A 128 12.88 -0.11 8.64
CA ILE A 128 12.38 0.32 7.35
C ILE A 128 10.91 0.67 7.46
N ASN A 129 10.55 1.83 6.93
CA ASN A 129 9.16 2.25 6.82
C ASN A 129 8.47 1.55 5.65
N LEU A 130 7.51 0.70 6.00
CA LEU A 130 6.68 -0.07 5.08
C LEU A 130 5.20 0.36 5.22
N PRO A 131 4.37 0.14 4.20
CA PRO A 131 2.95 0.42 4.31
C PRO A 131 2.28 -0.54 5.29
N THR A 132 1.21 -0.07 5.92
CA THR A 132 0.24 -0.95 6.58
C THR A 132 -0.77 -1.47 5.59
N ILE A 133 -1.48 -2.54 5.93
CA ILE A 133 -2.55 -3.08 5.09
C ILE A 133 -3.65 -2.03 4.82
N GLU A 134 -3.95 -1.17 5.79
CA GLU A 134 -4.90 -0.07 5.61
C GLU A 134 -4.46 0.90 4.52
N LYS A 135 -3.16 1.22 4.45
CA LYS A 135 -2.62 2.07 3.39
C LYS A 135 -2.75 1.39 2.04
N MET A 136 -2.31 0.13 1.94
CA MET A 136 -2.32 -0.63 0.69
C MET A 136 -3.73 -0.74 0.10
N LEU A 137 -4.72 -1.09 0.92
CA LEU A 137 -6.11 -1.20 0.49
C LEU A 137 -6.66 0.14 -0.04
N VAL A 138 -6.40 1.24 0.67
CA VAL A 138 -6.84 2.57 0.23
C VAL A 138 -6.10 3.02 -1.03
N ASP A 139 -4.81 2.70 -1.16
CA ASP A 139 -4.04 3.06 -2.35
C ASP A 139 -4.57 2.38 -3.61
N ILE A 140 -4.87 1.07 -3.54
CA ILE A 140 -5.47 0.30 -4.65
C ILE A 140 -6.80 0.92 -5.08
N PHE A 141 -7.62 1.35 -4.11
CA PHE A 141 -8.90 1.99 -4.39
C PHE A 141 -8.75 3.36 -5.05
N CYS A 142 -7.70 4.11 -4.70
CA CYS A 142 -7.56 5.50 -5.11
C CYS A 142 -6.76 5.69 -6.41
N ASP A 143 -5.98 4.70 -6.83
CA ASP A 143 -5.01 4.81 -7.93
C ASP A 143 -5.19 3.65 -8.92
N ASP A 144 -6.10 3.86 -9.86
CA ASP A 144 -6.45 2.91 -10.92
C ASP A 144 -5.39 2.80 -12.02
N VAL A 145 -4.40 3.70 -12.02
CA VAL A 145 -3.29 3.69 -12.97
C VAL A 145 -2.21 2.73 -12.52
N ILE A 146 -1.68 2.88 -11.30
CA ILE A 146 -0.64 1.98 -10.77
C ILE A 146 -1.23 0.61 -10.45
N PHE A 147 -2.46 0.57 -9.92
CA PHE A 147 -3.12 -0.66 -9.51
C PHE A 147 -4.17 -1.13 -10.50
N ALA A 148 -3.96 -0.87 -11.80
CA ALA A 148 -4.86 -1.28 -12.87
C ALA A 148 -5.20 -2.79 -12.82
N ALA A 149 -4.19 -3.63 -12.55
CA ALA A 149 -4.34 -5.08 -12.44
C ALA A 149 -5.18 -5.53 -11.24
N GLN A 150 -5.34 -4.67 -10.23
CA GLN A 150 -6.14 -4.95 -9.04
C GLN A 150 -7.55 -4.35 -9.14
N GLN A 151 -7.92 -3.67 -10.22
CA GLN A 151 -9.26 -3.06 -10.34
C GLN A 151 -10.35 -4.12 -10.60
N GLY A 152 -11.62 -3.68 -10.55
CA GLY A 152 -12.77 -4.55 -10.85
C GLY A 152 -13.05 -5.59 -9.78
N SER A 153 -13.32 -6.84 -10.20
CA SER A 153 -13.62 -7.95 -9.30
C SER A 153 -12.42 -8.32 -8.42
N GLU A 154 -11.20 -8.15 -8.94
CA GLU A 154 -9.97 -8.46 -8.20
C GLU A 154 -9.82 -7.58 -6.96
N MET A 155 -10.21 -6.30 -7.04
CA MET A 155 -10.19 -5.40 -5.87
C MET A 155 -11.07 -5.93 -4.75
N ARG A 156 -12.28 -6.42 -5.09
CA ARG A 156 -13.21 -7.00 -4.11
C ARG A 156 -12.61 -8.23 -3.44
N THR A 157 -11.94 -9.08 -4.21
CA THR A 157 -11.20 -10.24 -3.70
C THR A 157 -10.11 -9.80 -2.74
N VAL A 158 -9.28 -8.83 -3.13
CA VAL A 158 -8.18 -8.32 -2.29
C VAL A 158 -8.68 -7.83 -0.94
N PHE A 159 -9.73 -6.99 -0.93
CA PHE A 159 -10.32 -6.50 0.32
C PHE A 159 -10.90 -7.64 1.17
N ARG A 160 -11.61 -8.60 0.56
CA ARG A 160 -12.19 -9.74 1.27
C ARG A 160 -11.12 -10.61 1.93
N GLU A 161 -10.06 -10.96 1.20
CA GLU A 161 -8.96 -11.78 1.73
C GLU A 161 -8.18 -11.03 2.83
N ALA A 162 -7.92 -9.73 2.65
CA ALA A 162 -7.30 -8.90 3.67
C ALA A 162 -8.12 -8.89 4.99
N PHE A 163 -9.42 -8.67 4.90
CA PHE A 163 -10.33 -8.68 6.05
C PHE A 163 -10.52 -10.04 6.71
N LYS A 164 -10.34 -11.13 5.96
CA LYS A 164 -10.42 -12.51 6.45
C LYS A 164 -9.14 -12.90 7.19
N LYS A 165 -7.98 -12.52 6.65
CA LYS A 165 -6.67 -12.93 7.16
C LYS A 165 -6.14 -12.05 8.28
N TYR A 166 -6.42 -10.75 8.23
CA TYR A 166 -5.78 -9.75 9.08
C TYR A 166 -6.78 -8.86 9.83
N THR A 167 -6.31 -8.30 10.93
CA THR A 167 -7.03 -7.29 11.70
C THR A 167 -6.84 -5.93 11.03
N VAL A 168 -7.85 -5.48 10.28
CA VAL A 168 -7.82 -4.22 9.52
C VAL A 168 -8.63 -3.13 10.24
N ASN A 169 -8.05 -1.94 10.39
CA ASN A 169 -8.69 -0.79 11.02
C ASN A 169 -9.40 0.12 10.02
N GLU A 170 -10.71 -0.08 9.85
CA GLU A 170 -11.53 0.71 8.93
C GLU A 170 -11.51 2.22 9.26
N SER A 171 -11.47 2.61 10.54
CA SER A 171 -11.40 4.04 10.88
C SER A 171 -10.08 4.69 10.43
N ARG A 172 -8.98 3.92 10.40
CA ARG A 172 -7.70 4.38 9.87
C ARG A 172 -7.75 4.47 8.34
N MET A 173 -8.37 3.51 7.66
CA MET A 173 -8.59 3.58 6.21
C MET A 173 -9.46 4.77 5.80
N ILE A 174 -10.60 5.00 6.44
CA ILE A 174 -11.49 6.14 6.14
C ILE A 174 -10.75 7.48 6.30
N ARG A 175 -9.95 7.62 7.36
CA ARG A 175 -9.14 8.84 7.58
C ARG A 175 -8.11 9.04 6.47
N TYR A 176 -7.44 7.97 6.06
CA TYR A 176 -6.44 8.05 5.00
C TYR A 176 -7.08 8.31 3.62
N ALA A 177 -8.23 7.70 3.32
CA ALA A 177 -9.02 8.00 2.13
C ALA A 177 -9.49 9.46 2.09
N ASP A 178 -9.77 10.07 3.25
CA ASP A 178 -10.08 11.50 3.38
C ASP A 178 -8.91 12.39 2.94
N ARG A 179 -7.67 12.05 3.37
CA ARG A 179 -6.46 12.74 2.90
C ARG A 179 -6.24 12.61 1.39
N ARG A 180 -6.79 11.55 0.78
CA ARG A 180 -6.81 11.33 -0.67
C ARG A 180 -8.05 11.90 -1.38
N ARG A 181 -8.93 12.64 -0.68
CA ARG A 181 -10.18 13.22 -1.19
C ARG A 181 -11.15 12.17 -1.77
N LYS A 182 -11.12 10.95 -1.22
CA LYS A 182 -11.94 9.81 -1.65
C LYS A 182 -12.80 9.23 -0.53
N LYS A 183 -13.00 9.98 0.57
CA LYS A 183 -13.68 9.51 1.79
C LYS A 183 -15.05 8.89 1.53
N GLU A 184 -15.95 9.63 0.88
CA GLU A 184 -17.34 9.21 0.71
C GLU A 184 -17.45 8.04 -0.26
N SER A 185 -16.82 8.12 -1.43
CA SER A 185 -16.78 7.01 -2.39
C SER A 185 -16.13 5.75 -1.81
N PHE A 186 -15.08 5.91 -0.98
CA PHE A 186 -14.43 4.78 -0.31
C PHE A 186 -15.32 4.17 0.78
N ARG A 187 -16.11 4.98 1.49
CA ARG A 187 -17.10 4.50 2.47
C ARG A 187 -18.20 3.70 1.78
N GLU A 188 -18.74 4.19 0.67
CA GLU A 188 -19.72 3.46 -0.15
C GLU A 188 -19.16 2.11 -0.61
N TYR A 189 -17.93 2.12 -1.11
CA TYR A 189 -17.24 0.90 -1.53
C TYR A 189 -17.07 -0.10 -0.37
N LEU A 190 -16.58 0.34 0.79
CA LEU A 190 -16.46 -0.50 1.98
C LEU A 190 -17.80 -1.09 2.40
N ASN A 191 -18.86 -0.28 2.42
CA ASN A 191 -20.22 -0.73 2.74
C ASN A 191 -20.68 -1.85 1.80
N SER A 192 -20.38 -1.72 0.50
CA SER A 192 -20.69 -2.75 -0.51
C SER A 192 -19.95 -4.07 -0.27
N ILE A 193 -18.78 -4.05 0.36
CA ILE A 193 -18.01 -5.25 0.73
C ILE A 193 -18.52 -5.84 2.05
N SER A 194 -18.86 -5.00 3.04
CA SER A 194 -19.35 -5.49 4.34
C SER A 194 -20.70 -6.20 4.24
N ASN A 195 -21.57 -5.83 3.30
CA ASN A 195 -22.82 -6.56 3.06
C ASN A 195 -22.56 -8.01 2.59
N LEU A 196 -21.38 -8.30 2.01
CA LEU A 196 -20.96 -9.65 1.63
C LEU A 196 -20.39 -10.47 2.81
N ARG A 197 -20.02 -9.81 3.92
CA ARG A 197 -19.55 -10.49 5.16
C ARG A 197 -20.71 -11.09 5.97
N GLN A 198 -21.95 -10.67 5.72
CA GLN A 198 -23.15 -11.18 6.42
C GLN A 198 -23.83 -12.35 5.68
N GLN A 199 -23.40 -12.67 4.46
CA GLN A 199 -23.99 -13.72 3.62
C GLN A 199 -23.16 -15.03 3.56
N ASN A 200 -22.09 -15.14 4.36
CA ASN A 200 -21.26 -16.35 4.45
C ASN A 200 -21.09 -16.79 5.90
#